data_AF-A0A7H8I1K5-F1
#
_entry.id   AF-A0A7H8I1K5-F1
#
_cell.length_a   1.000
_cell.length_b   1.000
_cell.length_c   1.000
_cell.angle_alpha   90.00
_cell.angle_beta   90.00
_cell.angle_gamma   90.00
#
_symmetry.space_group_name_H-M   'P 1'
#
loop_
_entity.id
_entity.type
_entity.pdbx_description
1 polymer ?
#
loop_
_entity_poly.entity_id
_entity_poly.type
_entity_poly.pdbx_seq_one_letter_code
_entity_poly.pdbx_strand_id
1 'polypeptide(L)'
;MQAVAHDVLPPDPFADDPDDPARAFGDPEDRLDEPISDSERTELLADLSDLAVYQALLEPRGVRGIVVDCGECDEPHYHDWHLLRASLEQLLADGRMRPHEPAYDPNPGDYVSWDYCRGFADGVTANESAY
;
A
#
# COMPACT_ATOMS: atom_id res chain seq x y z
N MET A 1 -4.27 -22.56 -2.01
CA MET A 1 -3.05 -23.37 -2.25
C MET A 1 -3.05 -24.49 -1.25
N GLN A 2 -3.00 -25.74 -1.71
CA GLN A 2 -3.00 -26.90 -0.82
C GLN A 2 -1.57 -27.12 -0.35
N ALA A 3 -1.33 -27.00 0.96
CA ALA A 3 -0.04 -27.29 1.56
C ALA A 3 0.34 -28.74 1.24
N VAL A 4 1.45 -28.93 0.55
CA VAL A 4 2.00 -30.26 0.29
C VAL A 4 2.58 -30.73 1.62
N ALA A 5 2.14 -31.89 2.11
CA ALA A 5 2.73 -32.48 3.30
C ALA A 5 4.24 -32.68 3.07
N HIS A 6 5.07 -32.23 4.01
CA HIS A 6 6.54 -32.29 3.92
C HIS A 6 7.08 -33.72 3.65
N ASP A 7 6.32 -34.76 4.00
CA ASP A 7 6.62 -36.17 3.73
C ASP A 7 6.61 -36.57 2.23
N VAL A 8 6.13 -35.71 1.34
CA VAL A 8 6.03 -35.99 -0.11
C VAL A 8 7.16 -35.33 -0.90
N LEU A 9 7.94 -34.45 -0.28
CA LEU A 9 9.09 -33.81 -0.90
C LEU A 9 10.36 -34.64 -0.67
N PRO A 10 11.30 -34.64 -1.63
CA PRO A 10 12.63 -35.18 -1.36
C PRO A 10 13.25 -34.44 -0.17
N PRO A 11 14.01 -35.14 0.68
CA PRO A 11 14.69 -34.51 1.82
C PRO A 11 15.58 -33.38 1.33
N ASP A 12 15.60 -32.28 2.07
CA ASP A 12 16.47 -31.14 1.76
C ASP A 12 17.94 -31.62 1.72
N PRO A 13 18.63 -31.46 0.57
CA PRO A 13 20.02 -31.88 0.44
C PRO A 13 20.98 -31.15 1.39
N PHE A 14 20.57 -30.04 1.99
CA PHE A 14 21.37 -29.23 2.92
C PHE A 14 20.99 -29.39 4.39
N ALA A 15 20.03 -30.26 4.73
CA ALA A 15 19.51 -30.40 6.10
C ALA A 15 20.60 -30.65 7.18
N ASP A 16 21.64 -31.39 6.81
CA ASP A 16 22.77 -31.73 7.69
C ASP A 16 24.04 -30.90 7.43
N ASP A 17 23.97 -29.89 6.56
CA ASP A 17 25.14 -29.07 6.21
C ASP A 17 25.43 -28.05 7.34
N PRO A 18 26.60 -28.08 7.98
CA PRO A 18 26.99 -27.07 8.97
C PRO A 18 27.19 -25.67 8.34
N ASP A 19 27.47 -25.60 7.04
CA ASP A 19 27.70 -24.38 6.27
C ASP A 19 26.48 -23.99 5.39
N ASP A 20 25.29 -24.48 5.74
CA ASP A 20 24.06 -24.19 5.01
C ASP A 20 23.81 -22.67 4.89
N PRO A 21 23.86 -22.09 3.68
CA PRO A 21 23.64 -20.67 3.48
C PRO A 21 22.20 -20.23 3.81
N ALA A 22 21.22 -21.15 3.80
CA ALA A 22 19.83 -20.83 4.13
C ALA A 22 19.63 -20.51 5.62
N ARG A 23 20.45 -21.09 6.53
CA ARG A 23 20.42 -20.78 7.97
C ARG A 23 20.69 -19.31 8.29
N ALA A 24 21.36 -18.58 7.40
CA ALA A 24 21.63 -17.16 7.59
C ALA A 24 20.38 -16.28 7.44
N PHE A 25 19.33 -16.75 6.77
CA PHE A 25 18.13 -15.98 6.47
C PHE A 25 17.03 -16.07 7.54
N GLY A 26 17.21 -16.91 8.56
CA GLY A 26 16.22 -17.16 9.62
C GLY A 26 14.98 -17.91 9.10
N ASP A 27 14.13 -18.37 10.02
CA ASP A 27 12.88 -19.03 9.66
C ASP A 27 11.88 -17.98 9.15
N PRO A 28 11.29 -18.11 7.94
CA PRO A 28 10.28 -17.16 7.45
C PRO A 28 9.05 -17.05 8.38
N GLU A 29 8.81 -18.07 9.23
CA GLU A 29 7.74 -18.05 10.24
C GLU A 29 8.05 -17.13 11.43
N ASP A 30 9.31 -16.81 11.71
CA ASP A 30 9.68 -15.83 12.75
C ASP A 30 9.43 -14.37 12.32
N ARG A 31 9.02 -14.15 11.06
CA ARG A 31 8.62 -12.84 10.51
C ARG A 31 7.11 -12.62 10.56
N LEU A 32 6.40 -13.22 11.52
CA LEU A 32 5.03 -12.86 11.80
C LEU A 32 5.01 -11.45 12.39
N ASP A 33 5.01 -10.46 11.49
CA ASP A 33 4.91 -9.04 11.79
C ASP A 33 3.69 -8.81 12.70
N GLU A 34 3.85 -7.94 13.70
CA GLU A 34 2.84 -7.64 14.71
C GLU A 34 1.52 -7.21 14.01
N PRO A 35 0.35 -7.73 14.44
CA PRO A 35 -0.92 -7.28 13.88
C PRO A 35 -1.10 -5.77 14.08
N ILE A 36 -1.75 -5.10 13.10
CA ILE A 36 -2.02 -3.66 13.19
C ILE A 36 -2.76 -3.34 14.49
N SER A 37 -2.37 -2.25 15.14
CA SER A 37 -3.05 -1.76 16.32
C SER A 37 -4.45 -1.21 15.97
N ASP A 38 -5.33 -1.13 16.97
CA ASP A 38 -6.66 -0.53 16.80
C ASP A 38 -6.61 0.94 16.36
N SER A 39 -5.58 1.68 16.79
CA SER A 39 -5.34 3.06 16.36
C SER A 39 -4.96 3.14 14.88
N GLU A 40 -3.98 2.36 14.45
CA GLU A 40 -3.55 2.32 13.04
C GLU A 40 -4.71 1.86 12.14
N ARG A 41 -5.47 0.88 12.60
CA ARG A 41 -6.70 0.43 11.92
C ARG A 41 -7.71 1.56 11.73
N THR A 42 -7.89 2.39 12.75
CA THR A 42 -8.82 3.53 12.70
C THR A 42 -8.33 4.59 11.72
N GLU A 43 -7.03 4.89 11.73
CA GLU A 43 -6.39 5.83 10.81
C GLU A 43 -6.52 5.35 9.35
N LEU A 44 -6.20 4.08 9.06
CA LEU A 44 -6.34 3.50 7.72
C LEU A 44 -7.78 3.54 7.19
N LEU A 45 -8.77 3.32 8.05
CA LEU A 45 -10.17 3.42 7.68
C LEU A 45 -10.58 4.88 7.37
N ALA A 46 -10.02 5.85 8.09
CA ALA A 46 -10.21 7.26 7.80
C ALA A 46 -9.57 7.63 6.46
N ASP A 47 -8.33 7.19 6.21
CA ASP A 47 -7.63 7.41 4.95
C ASP A 47 -8.37 6.81 3.75
N LEU A 48 -8.91 5.59 3.89
CA LEU A 48 -9.74 4.97 2.85
C LEU A 48 -11.02 5.78 2.57
N SER A 49 -11.62 6.35 3.62
CA SER A 49 -12.81 7.18 3.49
C SER A 49 -12.49 8.50 2.77
N ASP A 50 -11.41 9.17 3.17
CA ASP A 50 -10.90 10.38 2.54
C ASP A 50 -10.54 10.13 1.06
N LEU A 51 -9.81 9.04 0.78
CA LEU A 51 -9.42 8.64 -0.57
C LEU A 51 -10.64 8.47 -1.48
N ALA A 52 -11.71 7.85 -0.98
CA ALA A 52 -12.95 7.68 -1.73
C ALA A 52 -13.62 9.03 -2.07
N VAL A 53 -13.61 9.98 -1.14
CA VAL A 53 -14.11 11.35 -1.37
C VAL A 53 -13.24 12.07 -2.40
N TYR A 54 -11.92 12.02 -2.25
CA TYR A 54 -10.98 12.69 -3.14
C TYR A 54 -11.09 12.18 -4.56
N GLN A 55 -11.16 10.86 -4.75
CA GLN A 55 -11.37 10.26 -6.06
C GLN A 55 -12.70 10.72 -6.67
N ALA A 56 -13.80 10.67 -5.92
CA ALA A 56 -15.11 11.09 -6.44
C ALA A 56 -15.13 12.56 -6.89
N LEU A 57 -14.35 13.42 -6.21
CA LEU A 57 -14.21 14.83 -6.57
C LEU A 57 -13.27 15.06 -7.74
N LEU A 58 -12.14 14.35 -7.83
CA LEU A 58 -11.04 14.71 -8.72
C LEU A 58 -10.94 13.84 -9.98
N GLU A 59 -11.38 12.58 -9.92
CA GLU A 59 -11.37 11.67 -11.08
C GLU A 59 -12.17 12.23 -12.28
N PRO A 60 -13.39 12.81 -12.11
CA PRO A 60 -14.13 13.40 -13.23
C PRO A 60 -13.44 14.62 -13.87
N ARG A 61 -12.42 15.18 -13.20
CA ARG A 61 -11.65 16.34 -13.64
C ARG A 61 -10.34 15.95 -14.33
N GLY A 62 -10.10 14.64 -14.51
CA GLY A 62 -8.93 14.10 -15.20
C GLY A 62 -7.75 13.74 -14.28
N VAL A 63 -7.90 13.87 -12.96
CA VAL A 63 -6.87 13.43 -12.02
C VAL A 63 -6.92 11.91 -11.89
N ARG A 64 -5.80 11.24 -12.18
CA ARG A 64 -5.66 9.78 -12.18
C ARG A 64 -5.28 9.19 -10.83
N GLY A 65 -4.70 9.99 -9.94
CA GLY A 65 -4.25 9.49 -8.65
C GLY A 65 -3.47 10.49 -7.82
N ILE A 66 -2.69 9.94 -6.88
CA ILE A 66 -1.90 10.70 -5.91
C ILE A 66 -0.41 10.54 -6.19
N VAL A 67 0.34 11.63 -6.07
CA VAL A 67 1.80 11.60 -5.99
C VAL A 67 2.26 11.73 -4.53
N VAL A 68 3.20 10.88 -4.13
CA VAL A 68 3.81 10.85 -2.80
C VAL A 68 5.32 10.98 -2.95
N ASP A 69 5.91 11.99 -2.31
CA ASP A 69 7.36 12.12 -2.21
C ASP A 69 7.88 11.09 -1.20
N CYS A 70 8.58 10.05 -1.67
CA CYS A 70 9.06 8.99 -0.81
C CYS A 70 10.43 9.36 -0.22
N GLY A 71 10.49 9.48 1.11
CA GLY A 71 11.72 9.86 1.82
C GLY A 71 12.85 8.81 1.81
N GLU A 72 12.57 7.58 1.36
CA GLU A 72 13.59 6.51 1.30
C GLU A 72 14.32 6.46 -0.04
N CYS A 73 13.59 6.63 -1.16
CA CYS A 73 14.17 6.60 -2.50
C CYS A 73 14.46 8.00 -3.08
N ASP A 74 13.97 9.07 -2.44
CA ASP A 74 14.09 10.47 -2.91
C ASP A 74 13.49 10.67 -4.32
N GLU A 75 12.49 9.86 -4.66
CA GLU A 75 11.75 9.88 -5.93
C GLU A 75 10.24 9.98 -5.68
N PRO A 76 9.49 10.65 -6.57
CA PRO A 76 8.03 10.72 -6.47
C PRO A 76 7.39 9.40 -6.88
N HIS A 77 6.51 8.88 -6.03
CA HIS A 77 5.70 7.70 -6.30
C HIS A 77 4.31 8.11 -6.79
N TYR A 78 3.95 7.69 -7.99
CA TYR A 78 2.65 7.95 -8.59
C TYR A 78 1.74 6.74 -8.40
N HIS A 79 0.65 6.92 -7.66
CA HIS A 79 -0.32 5.87 -7.39
C HIS A 79 -1.66 6.22 -8.01
N ASP A 80 -2.08 5.43 -9.01
CA ASP A 80 -3.45 5.47 -9.51
C ASP A 80 -4.43 5.18 -8.35
N TRP A 81 -5.62 5.77 -8.41
CA TRP A 81 -6.62 5.67 -7.33
C TRP A 81 -6.86 4.24 -6.85
N HIS A 82 -7.00 3.30 -7.80
CA HIS A 82 -7.27 1.90 -7.48
C HIS A 82 -6.05 1.20 -6.84
N LEU A 83 -4.83 1.59 -7.20
CA LEU A 83 -3.61 1.01 -6.65
C LEU A 83 -3.41 1.44 -5.21
N LEU A 84 -3.59 2.74 -4.93
CA LEU A 84 -3.47 3.27 -3.58
C LEU A 84 -4.54 2.65 -2.66
N ARG A 85 -5.79 2.57 -3.14
CA ARG A 85 -6.88 1.93 -2.40
C ARG A 85 -6.58 0.47 -2.08
N ALA A 86 -6.21 -0.32 -3.10
CA ALA A 86 -5.86 -1.73 -2.91
C ALA A 86 -4.70 -1.90 -1.91
N SER A 87 -3.74 -0.98 -1.93
CA SER A 87 -2.61 -1.00 -0.99
C SER A 87 -3.07 -0.74 0.45
N LEU A 88 -3.91 0.27 0.68
CA LEU A 88 -4.47 0.57 2.01
C LEU A 88 -5.39 -0.55 2.52
N GLU A 89 -6.26 -1.10 1.66
CA GLU A 89 -7.12 -2.24 2.00
C GLU A 89 -6.30 -3.48 2.37
N GLN A 90 -5.19 -3.70 1.68
CA GLN A 90 -4.30 -4.81 2.00
C GLN A 90 -3.52 -4.55 3.28
N LEU A 91 -3.01 -3.34 3.50
CA LEU A 91 -2.34 -2.98 4.76
C LEU A 91 -3.29 -3.19 5.95
N LEU A 92 -4.56 -2.84 5.78
CA LEU A 92 -5.63 -3.06 6.76
C LEU A 92 -5.91 -4.55 7.03
N ALA A 93 -5.75 -5.42 6.02
CA ALA A 93 -6.05 -6.85 6.12
C ALA A 93 -4.85 -7.70 6.57
N ASP A 94 -3.68 -7.45 5.99
CA ASP A 94 -2.47 -8.27 6.10
C ASP A 94 -1.41 -7.62 7.02
N GLY A 95 -1.61 -6.37 7.47
CA GLY A 95 -0.62 -5.62 8.26
C GLY A 95 0.62 -5.20 7.48
N ARG A 96 0.66 -5.44 6.17
CA ARG A 96 1.80 -5.12 5.31
C ARG A 96 1.39 -4.64 3.94
N MET A 97 2.16 -3.69 3.42
CA MET A 97 2.10 -3.29 2.02
C MET A 97 2.77 -4.36 1.16
N ARG A 98 2.14 -4.72 0.03
CA ARG A 98 2.80 -5.58 -0.96
C ARG A 98 3.66 -4.70 -1.85
N PRO A 99 4.83 -5.21 -2.28
CA PRO A 99 5.53 -4.59 -3.39
C PRO A 99 4.58 -4.48 -4.59
N HIS A 100 4.48 -3.28 -5.14
CA HIS A 100 3.87 -3.04 -6.43
C HIS A 100 4.94 -2.50 -7.36
N GLU A 101 4.79 -2.80 -8.65
CA GLU A 101 5.65 -2.19 -9.65
C GLU A 101 5.26 -0.71 -9.80
N PRO A 102 6.25 0.20 -9.92
CA PRO A 102 5.97 1.60 -10.23
C PRO A 102 5.19 1.74 -11.54
N ALA A 103 4.41 2.82 -11.66
CA ALA A 103 3.81 3.18 -12.94
C ALA A 103 4.90 3.38 -14.00
N TYR A 104 4.69 2.82 -15.20
CA TYR A 104 5.59 3.02 -16.32
C TYR A 104 5.31 4.37 -16.99
N ASP A 105 6.31 5.27 -16.99
CA ASP A 105 6.26 6.62 -17.58
C ASP A 105 5.01 7.43 -17.20
N PRO A 106 4.77 7.68 -15.89
CA PRO A 106 3.60 8.43 -15.45
C PRO A 106 3.72 9.89 -15.88
N ASN A 107 2.66 10.46 -16.44
CA ASN A 107 2.56 11.89 -16.68
C ASN A 107 2.32 12.62 -15.35
N PRO A 108 3.26 13.45 -14.83
CA PRO A 108 3.10 14.11 -13.54
C PRO A 108 1.87 15.03 -13.46
N GLY A 109 1.41 15.56 -14.58
CA GLY A 109 0.23 16.43 -14.64
C GLY A 109 -1.10 15.72 -14.34
N ASP A 110 -1.11 14.38 -14.33
CA ASP A 110 -2.31 13.59 -14.06
C ASP A 110 -2.46 13.27 -12.56
N TYR A 111 -1.49 13.64 -11.72
CA TYR A 111 -1.46 13.30 -10.29
C TYR A 111 -1.34 14.54 -9.43
N VAL A 112 -1.86 14.46 -8.21
CA VAL A 112 -1.83 15.56 -7.24
C VAL A 112 -1.39 15.05 -5.87
N SER A 113 -0.92 15.94 -5.00
CA SER A 113 -0.58 15.56 -3.63
C SER A 113 -1.82 15.30 -2.78
N TRP A 114 -1.66 14.56 -1.70
CA TRP A 114 -2.72 14.37 -0.70
C TRP A 114 -3.24 15.71 -0.14
N ASP A 115 -2.33 16.64 0.14
CA ASP A 115 -2.68 17.98 0.64
C ASP A 115 -3.56 18.77 -0.35
N TYR A 116 -3.28 18.63 -1.66
CA TYR A 116 -4.13 19.23 -2.68
C TYR A 116 -5.55 18.64 -2.63
N CYS A 117 -5.66 17.31 -2.53
CA CYS A 117 -6.96 16.64 -2.43
C CYS A 117 -7.77 17.13 -1.23
N ARG A 118 -7.13 17.23 -0.05
CA ARG A 118 -7.76 17.73 1.17
C ARG A 118 -8.24 19.17 1.00
N GLY A 119 -7.36 20.07 0.55
CA GLY A 119 -7.73 21.47 0.33
C GLY A 119 -8.84 21.66 -0.70
N PHE A 120 -8.87 20.82 -1.74
CA PHE A 120 -9.96 20.81 -2.72
C PHE A 120 -11.29 20.38 -2.08
N ALA A 121 -11.31 19.28 -1.32
CA ALA A 121 -12.50 18.78 -0.64
C ALA A 121 -13.05 19.79 0.38
N ASP A 122 -12.16 20.43 1.14
CA ASP A 122 -12.52 21.50 2.07
C ASP A 122 -13.18 22.69 1.34
N GLY A 123 -12.58 23.10 0.21
CA GLY A 123 -13.12 24.18 -0.63
C GLY A 123 -14.50 23.87 -1.20
N VAL A 124 -14.74 22.63 -1.65
CA VAL A 124 -16.06 22.18 -2.12
C VAL A 124 -17.09 22.22 -0.99
N THR A 125 -16.74 21.66 0.18
CA THR A 125 -17.64 21.58 1.33
C THR A 125 -18.01 22.98 1.87
N ALA A 126 -17.02 23.88 1.92
CA ALA A 126 -17.24 25.27 2.33
C ALA A 126 -18.15 26.02 1.35
N ASN A 127 -17.99 25.79 0.05
CA ASN A 127 -18.84 26.38 -0.97
C ASN A 127 -20.28 25.83 -0.90
N GLU A 128 -20.48 24.53 -0.71
CA GLU A 128 -21.81 23.94 -0.54
C GLU A 128 -22.52 24.43 0.73
N SER A 129 -21.78 24.67 1.81
CA SER A 129 -22.32 25.20 3.07
C SER A 129 -22.67 26.70 3.03
N ALA A 130 -22.25 27.41 1.99
CA ALA A 130 -22.49 28.84 1.81
C ALA A 130 -23.80 29.15 1.06
N TYR A 131 -24.48 28.14 0.53
CA TYR A 131 -25.76 28.23 -0.19
C TYR A 131 -26.88 27.51 0.57
#